data_AF-A0A848W8U0-F1
#
_entry.id   AF-A0A848W8U0-F1
#
_cell.length_a   1.000
_cell.length_b   1.000
_cell.length_c   1.000
_cell.angle_alpha   90.00
_cell.angle_beta   90.00
_cell.angle_gamma   90.00
#
_symmetry.space_group_name_H-M   'P 1'
#
loop_
_entity.id
_entity.type
_entity.pdbx_description
1 polymer ?
#
loop_
_entity_poly.entity_id
_entity_poly.type
_entity_poly.pdbx_seq_one_letter_code
_entity_poly.pdbx_strand_id
1 'polypeptide(L)'
;MADGYYAFNDVHAVMAFVGDGREASVETILATMERRLDGGGTNAMMTADVGLPLARAIQAFGRGDYATTVDLILPVAEIAHRFGGSNAQRDVVHRTLVEAAIRAGQGNLARALVAERLSQKPDSLFNKTNMKRAEALAA
;
A
#
# COMPACT_ATOMS: atom_id res chain seq x y z
N MET A 1 -6.70 1.79 26.31
CA MET A 1 -7.13 1.00 25.13
C MET A 1 -5.85 0.65 24.38
N ALA A 2 -5.63 -0.63 24.07
CA ALA A 2 -4.35 -1.12 23.58
C ALA A 2 -4.25 -0.94 22.06
N ASP A 3 -3.65 0.16 21.63
CA ASP A 3 -3.39 0.42 20.21
C ASP A 3 -2.23 -0.48 19.73
N GLY A 4 -2.51 -1.38 18.79
CA GLY A 4 -1.48 -2.06 17.99
C GLY A 4 -1.29 -3.56 18.21
N TYR A 5 -2.36 -4.34 18.34
CA TYR A 5 -2.28 -5.81 18.31
C TYR A 5 -2.10 -6.39 16.89
N TYR A 6 -2.12 -5.58 15.83
CA TYR A 6 -2.03 -6.06 14.46
C TYR A 6 -1.45 -4.94 13.58
N ALA A 7 -0.29 -5.16 12.96
CA ALA A 7 0.36 -4.17 12.09
C ALA A 7 -0.56 -3.70 10.95
N PHE A 8 -1.55 -4.50 10.58
CA PHE A 8 -2.59 -4.12 9.64
C PHE A 8 -3.50 -3.00 10.14
N ASN A 9 -3.82 -2.94 11.44
CA ASN A 9 -4.56 -1.83 12.03
C ASN A 9 -3.72 -0.56 12.01
N ASP A 10 -2.42 -0.68 12.29
CA ASP A 10 -1.48 0.45 12.23
C ASP A 10 -1.42 1.04 10.80
N VAL A 11 -1.38 0.19 9.76
CA VAL A 11 -1.45 0.59 8.35
C VAL A 11 -2.74 1.37 8.03
N HIS A 12 -3.90 0.92 8.53
CA HIS A 12 -5.18 1.63 8.32
C HIS A 12 -5.23 2.96 9.09
N ALA A 13 -4.67 3.01 10.30
CA ALA A 13 -4.56 4.24 11.06
C ALA A 13 -3.66 5.26 10.35
N VAL A 14 -2.52 4.82 9.80
CA VAL A 14 -1.66 5.67 8.95
C VAL A 14 -2.42 6.19 7.74
N MET A 15 -3.19 5.34 7.06
CA MET A 15 -4.05 5.76 5.93
C MET A 15 -5.05 6.85 6.32
N ALA A 16 -5.71 6.69 7.47
CA ALA A 16 -6.65 7.69 7.97
C ALA A 16 -5.94 9.01 8.32
N PHE A 17 -4.78 8.96 8.98
CA PHE A 17 -4.03 10.16 9.34
C PHE A 17 -3.42 10.88 8.13
N VAL A 18 -2.96 10.14 7.11
CA VAL A 18 -2.54 10.72 5.84
C VAL A 18 -3.72 11.43 5.17
N GLY A 19 -4.91 10.80 5.14
CA GLY A 19 -6.13 11.41 4.60
C GLY A 19 -6.58 12.67 5.33
N ASP A 20 -6.28 12.78 6.63
CA ASP A 20 -6.59 13.93 7.50
C ASP A 20 -5.43 14.95 7.61
N GLY A 21 -4.29 14.73 6.92
CA GLY A 21 -3.12 15.61 6.98
C GLY A 21 -2.37 15.61 8.33
N ARG A 22 -2.56 14.58 9.17
CA ARG A 22 -1.99 14.47 10.52
C ARG A 22 -0.60 13.83 10.53
N GLU A 23 0.37 14.51 9.94
CA GLU A 23 1.74 13.99 9.76
C GLU A 23 2.39 13.52 11.07
N ALA A 24 2.28 14.29 12.16
CA ALA A 24 2.84 13.91 13.46
C ALA A 24 2.25 12.59 14.02
N SER A 25 0.98 12.31 13.70
CA SER A 25 0.33 11.07 14.12
C SER A 25 0.82 9.88 13.28
N VAL A 26 1.10 10.09 11.98
CA VAL A 26 1.75 9.10 11.11
C VAL A 26 3.13 8.72 11.65
N GLU A 27 3.98 9.72 11.93
CA GLU A 27 5.33 9.49 12.46
C GLU A 27 5.31 8.75 13.81
N THR A 28 4.33 9.07 14.67
CA THR A 28 4.16 8.38 15.96
C THR A 28 3.85 6.89 15.78
N ILE A 29 2.99 6.54 14.81
CA ILE A 29 2.70 5.14 14.50
C ILE A 29 3.94 4.44 13.93
N LEU A 30 4.63 5.06 12.96
CA LEU A 30 5.81 4.46 12.34
C LEU A 30 6.90 4.15 13.39
N ALA A 31 7.21 5.11 14.27
CA ALA A 31 8.16 4.90 15.37
C ALA A 31 7.70 3.82 16.36
N THR A 32 6.39 3.62 16.51
CA THR A 32 5.84 2.55 17.34
C THR A 32 5.96 1.18 16.67
N MET A 33 5.74 1.10 15.35
CA MET A 33 5.95 -0.12 14.58
C MET A 33 7.43 -0.54 14.55
N GLU A 34 8.35 0.42 14.43
CA GLU A 34 9.80 0.18 14.48
C GLU A 34 10.24 -0.42 15.82
N ARG A 35 9.83 0.18 16.95
CA ARG A 35 10.16 -0.35 18.29
C ARG A 35 9.63 -1.76 18.56
N ARG A 36 8.61 -2.19 17.81
CA ARG A 36 8.04 -3.55 17.95
C ARG A 36 8.82 -4.61 17.20
N LEU A 37 9.71 -4.23 16.29
CA LEU A 37 10.56 -5.19 15.59
C LEU A 37 11.47 -5.97 16.55
N ASP A 38 11.83 -5.35 17.68
CA ASP A 38 12.64 -5.97 18.73
C ASP A 38 11.87 -7.02 19.57
N GLY A 39 10.53 -7.09 19.43
CA GLY A 39 9.66 -7.92 20.27
C GLY A 39 9.62 -9.41 19.94
N GLY A 40 10.24 -9.83 18.83
CA GLY A 40 10.30 -11.22 18.38
C GLY A 40 8.96 -11.84 17.95
N GLY A 41 9.02 -13.04 17.38
CA GLY A 41 7.85 -13.83 16.97
C GLY A 41 7.20 -13.42 15.64
N THR A 42 6.17 -14.17 15.23
CA THR A 42 5.51 -14.04 13.92
C THR A 42 4.93 -12.64 13.67
N ASN A 43 4.45 -11.96 14.71
CA ASN A 43 3.93 -10.59 14.58
C ASN A 43 5.02 -9.57 14.28
N ALA A 44 6.21 -9.70 14.89
CA ALA A 44 7.35 -8.84 14.59
C ALA A 44 7.82 -9.05 13.13
N MET A 45 7.89 -10.32 12.68
CA MET A 45 8.22 -10.63 11.28
C MET A 45 7.20 -10.04 10.30
N MET A 46 5.90 -10.22 10.53
CA MET A 46 4.86 -9.63 9.66
C MET A 46 4.89 -8.10 9.66
N THR A 47 5.24 -7.50 10.79
CA THR A 47 5.41 -6.05 10.89
C THR A 47 6.61 -5.59 10.08
N ALA A 48 7.76 -6.28 10.16
CA ALA A 48 8.95 -5.99 9.37
C ALA A 48 8.73 -6.20 7.86
N ASP A 49 8.18 -7.34 7.49
CA ASP A 49 8.14 -7.79 6.09
C ASP A 49 7.01 -7.13 5.29
N VAL A 50 5.92 -6.71 5.95
CA VAL A 50 4.74 -6.18 5.26
C VAL A 50 4.24 -4.89 5.89
N GLY A 51 3.99 -4.89 7.20
CA GLY A 51 3.28 -3.79 7.84
C GLY A 51 3.99 -2.45 7.78
N LEU A 52 5.25 -2.41 8.19
CA LEU A 52 6.06 -1.18 8.20
C LEU A 52 6.35 -0.69 6.77
N PRO A 53 6.72 -1.54 5.78
CA PRO A 53 6.79 -1.12 4.39
C PRO A 53 5.50 -0.50 3.86
N LEU A 54 4.34 -1.11 4.13
CA LEU A 54 3.04 -0.57 3.70
C LEU A 54 2.70 0.75 4.38
N ALA A 55 2.97 0.89 5.69
CA ALA A 55 2.73 2.13 6.42
C ALA A 55 3.59 3.27 5.85
N ARG A 56 4.87 3.02 5.57
CA ARG A 56 5.75 4.00 4.92
C ARG A 56 5.31 4.33 3.50
N ALA A 57 4.84 3.33 2.74
CA ALA A 57 4.34 3.56 1.39
C ALA A 57 3.13 4.49 1.38
N ILE A 58 2.20 4.33 2.33
CA ILE A 58 1.03 5.19 2.45
C ILE A 58 1.44 6.62 2.82
N GLN A 59 2.42 6.80 3.70
CA GLN A 59 2.99 8.11 3.98
C GLN A 59 3.61 8.74 2.73
N ALA A 60 4.44 8.00 1.99
CA ALA A 60 5.06 8.45 0.75
C ALA A 60 3.99 8.88 -0.27
N PHE A 61 2.93 8.09 -0.41
CA PHE A 61 1.80 8.41 -1.29
C PHE A 61 1.11 9.72 -0.88
N GLY A 62 0.89 9.92 0.42
CA GLY A 62 0.35 11.15 0.98
C GLY A 62 1.19 12.38 0.70
N ARG A 63 2.53 12.22 0.70
CA ARG A 63 3.50 13.27 0.38
C ARG A 63 3.68 13.51 -1.12
N GLY A 64 3.00 12.74 -1.97
CA GLY A 64 3.16 12.81 -3.43
C GLY A 64 4.40 12.10 -3.97
N ASP A 65 5.12 11.35 -3.13
CA ASP A 65 6.26 10.54 -3.52
C ASP A 65 5.78 9.17 -4.03
N TYR A 66 5.28 9.19 -5.26
CA TYR A 66 4.69 8.03 -5.89
C TYR A 66 5.72 6.97 -6.29
N ALA A 67 6.96 7.37 -6.61
CA ALA A 67 8.03 6.43 -6.92
C ALA A 67 8.40 5.59 -5.68
N THR A 68 8.64 6.23 -4.54
CA THR A 68 8.90 5.53 -3.28
C THR A 68 7.72 4.67 -2.85
N THR A 69 6.49 5.12 -3.11
CA THR A 69 5.29 4.29 -2.87
C THR A 69 5.34 2.98 -3.65
N VAL A 70 5.69 3.03 -4.95
CA VAL A 70 5.82 1.83 -5.78
C VAL A 70 6.91 0.92 -5.22
N ASP A 71 8.09 1.48 -4.95
CA ASP A 71 9.25 0.71 -4.48
C ASP A 71 8.99 -0.02 -3.16
N LEU A 72 8.16 0.56 -2.29
CA LEU A 72 7.79 -0.04 -1.01
C LEU A 72 6.65 -1.07 -1.11
N ILE A 73 5.66 -0.87 -1.99
CA ILE A 73 4.51 -1.80 -2.09
C ILE A 73 4.82 -2.98 -2.99
N LEU A 74 5.54 -2.78 -4.11
CA LEU A 74 5.73 -3.81 -5.12
C LEU A 74 6.35 -5.11 -4.56
N PRO A 75 7.40 -5.07 -3.71
CA PRO A 75 8.00 -6.30 -3.16
C PRO A 75 7.08 -7.05 -2.19
N VAL A 76 6.11 -6.35 -1.58
CA VAL A 76 5.23 -6.92 -0.55
C VAL A 76 3.84 -7.27 -1.10
N ALA A 77 3.50 -6.85 -2.31
CA ALA A 77 2.17 -7.03 -2.91
C ALA A 77 1.76 -8.50 -2.96
N GLU A 78 2.68 -9.39 -3.35
CA GLU A 78 2.40 -10.84 -3.43
C GLU A 78 2.19 -11.47 -2.05
N ILE A 79 2.88 -10.99 -1.01
CA ILE A 79 2.82 -11.54 0.35
C ILE A 79 1.83 -10.80 1.25
N ALA A 80 1.26 -9.68 0.81
CA ALA A 80 0.33 -8.87 1.58
C ALA A 80 -0.94 -9.64 1.99
N HIS A 81 -1.30 -10.71 1.29
CA HIS A 81 -2.40 -11.59 1.72
C HIS A 81 -2.11 -12.32 3.05
N ARG A 82 -0.83 -12.53 3.39
CA ARG A 82 -0.39 -13.16 4.64
C ARG A 82 -0.54 -12.25 5.85
N PHE A 83 -0.66 -10.95 5.61
CA PHE A 83 -0.75 -9.88 6.61
C PHE A 83 -2.16 -9.71 7.22
N GLY A 84 -3.12 -10.53 6.80
CA GLY A 84 -4.50 -10.52 7.30
C GLY A 84 -5.41 -9.55 6.54
N GLY A 85 -6.57 -9.22 7.14
CA GLY A 85 -7.57 -8.35 6.53
C GLY A 85 -8.52 -9.01 5.52
N SER A 86 -9.61 -8.32 5.23
CA SER A 86 -10.60 -8.71 4.21
C SER A 86 -10.09 -8.45 2.79
N ASN A 87 -10.73 -9.08 1.80
CA ASN A 87 -10.44 -8.86 0.38
C ASN A 87 -10.53 -7.38 -0.01
N ALA A 88 -11.50 -6.64 0.55
CA ALA A 88 -11.67 -5.22 0.26
C ALA A 88 -10.48 -4.38 0.75
N GLN A 89 -9.96 -4.69 1.94
CA GLN A 89 -8.83 -3.96 2.51
C GLN A 89 -7.52 -4.25 1.76
N ARG A 90 -7.29 -5.51 1.36
CA ARG A 90 -6.16 -5.86 0.49
C ARG A 90 -6.27 -5.24 -0.90
N ASP A 91 -7.49 -5.06 -1.40
CA ASP A 91 -7.73 -4.37 -2.67
C ASP A 91 -7.25 -2.91 -2.62
N VAL A 92 -7.32 -2.25 -1.45
CA VAL A 92 -6.82 -0.88 -1.30
C VAL A 92 -5.32 -0.80 -1.58
N VAL A 93 -4.50 -1.74 -1.05
CA VAL A 93 -3.04 -1.76 -1.30
C VAL A 93 -2.74 -1.85 -2.80
N HIS A 94 -3.41 -2.76 -3.50
CA HIS A 94 -3.24 -2.93 -4.95
C HIS A 94 -3.68 -1.69 -5.73
N ARG A 95 -4.77 -1.03 -5.31
CA ARG A 95 -5.23 0.23 -5.93
C ARG A 95 -4.25 1.37 -5.70
N THR A 96 -3.69 1.46 -4.49
CA THR A 96 -2.64 2.45 -4.16
C THR A 96 -1.41 2.22 -5.04
N LEU A 97 -0.98 0.98 -5.23
CA LEU A 97 0.14 0.64 -6.12
C LEU A 97 -0.13 1.04 -7.58
N VAL A 98 -1.31 0.71 -8.11
CA VAL A 98 -1.72 1.12 -9.47
C VAL A 98 -1.72 2.65 -9.61
N GLU A 99 -2.33 3.35 -8.65
CA GLU A 99 -2.40 4.82 -8.70
C GLU A 99 -1.01 5.45 -8.58
N ALA A 100 -0.15 4.92 -7.71
CA ALA A 100 1.22 5.38 -7.55
C ALA A 100 2.02 5.18 -8.84
N ALA A 101 1.95 3.99 -9.48
CA ALA A 101 2.62 3.73 -10.74
C ALA A 101 2.17 4.69 -11.86
N ILE A 102 0.86 4.98 -11.94
CA ILE A 102 0.32 5.97 -12.89
C ILE A 102 0.88 7.37 -12.60
N ARG A 103 0.81 7.84 -11.34
CA ARG A 103 1.26 9.20 -10.99
C ARG A 103 2.78 9.37 -11.03
N ALA A 104 3.53 8.29 -10.87
CA ALA A 104 4.97 8.25 -11.07
C ALA A 104 5.38 8.21 -12.56
N GLY A 105 4.43 8.16 -13.50
CA GLY A 105 4.71 8.07 -14.94
C GLY A 105 5.22 6.70 -15.38
N GLN A 106 5.11 5.65 -14.55
CA GLN A 106 5.59 4.31 -14.84
C GLN A 106 4.57 3.52 -15.66
N GLY A 107 4.29 3.97 -16.89
CA GLY A 107 3.21 3.45 -17.75
C GLY A 107 3.27 1.93 -17.98
N ASN A 108 4.47 1.38 -18.23
CA ASN A 108 4.65 -0.07 -18.42
C ASN A 108 4.25 -0.89 -17.18
N LEU A 109 4.70 -0.46 -16.01
CA LEU A 109 4.35 -1.11 -14.74
C LEU A 109 2.86 -0.96 -14.46
N ALA A 110 2.31 0.24 -14.61
CA ALA A 110 0.88 0.49 -14.43
C ALA A 110 0.01 -0.41 -15.32
N ARG A 111 0.40 -0.60 -16.59
CA ARG A 111 -0.30 -1.52 -17.51
C ARG A 111 -0.26 -2.96 -17.01
N ALA A 112 0.91 -3.45 -16.60
CA ALA A 112 1.06 -4.81 -16.08
C ALA A 112 0.18 -5.05 -14.84
N LEU A 113 0.22 -4.14 -13.87
CA LEU A 113 -0.58 -4.21 -12.65
C LEU A 113 -2.09 -4.18 -12.93
N VAL A 114 -2.54 -3.32 -13.85
CA VAL A 114 -3.97 -3.26 -14.20
C VAL A 114 -4.41 -4.49 -14.99
N ALA A 115 -3.55 -5.04 -15.86
CA ALA A 115 -3.84 -6.27 -16.60
C ALA A 115 -4.07 -7.46 -15.67
N GLU A 116 -3.24 -7.62 -14.64
CA GLU A 116 -3.42 -8.65 -13.61
C GLU A 116 -4.80 -8.51 -12.95
N ARG A 117 -5.20 -7.29 -12.59
CA ARG A 117 -6.51 -7.02 -11.98
C ARG A 117 -7.68 -7.25 -12.93
N LEU A 118 -7.54 -6.95 -14.22
CA LEU A 118 -8.56 -7.23 -15.23
C LEU A 118 -8.75 -8.74 -15.44
N SER A 119 -7.68 -9.54 -15.34
CA SER A 119 -7.80 -11.00 -15.44
C SER A 119 -8.70 -11.59 -14.35
N GLN A 120 -8.67 -11.00 -13.15
CA GLN A 120 -9.51 -11.39 -12.02
C GLN A 120 -10.90 -10.75 -12.04
N LYS A 121 -11.03 -9.53 -12.57
CA LYS A 121 -12.29 -8.75 -12.61
C LYS A 121 -12.46 -8.05 -13.97
N PRO A 122 -12.83 -8.79 -15.03
CA PRO A 122 -12.86 -8.27 -16.41
C PRO A 122 -13.82 -7.09 -16.60
N ASP A 123 -14.92 -7.07 -15.85
CA ASP A 123 -15.97 -6.03 -15.99
C ASP A 123 -15.80 -4.83 -15.07
N SER A 124 -14.70 -4.77 -14.31
CA SER A 124 -14.44 -3.65 -13.41
C SER A 124 -14.20 -2.36 -14.19
N LEU A 125 -15.13 -1.40 -14.09
CA LEU A 125 -14.99 -0.06 -14.66
C LEU A 125 -13.75 0.68 -14.13
N PHE A 126 -13.42 0.48 -12.85
CA PHE A 126 -12.20 1.02 -12.24
C PHE A 126 -10.95 0.52 -12.97
N ASN A 127 -10.84 -0.80 -13.19
CA ASN A 127 -9.69 -1.36 -13.88
C ASN A 127 -9.64 -0.91 -15.35
N LYS A 128 -10.77 -0.91 -16.07
CA LYS A 128 -10.85 -0.44 -17.47
C LYS A 128 -10.41 1.03 -17.60
N THR A 129 -10.81 1.88 -16.65
CA THR A 129 -10.44 3.31 -16.64
C THR A 129 -8.94 3.49 -16.40
N ASN A 130 -8.37 2.75 -15.44
CA ASN A 130 -6.94 2.82 -15.16
C ASN A 130 -6.07 2.21 -16.26
N MET A 131 -6.58 1.23 -17.02
CA MET A 131 -5.87 0.71 -18.18
C MET A 131 -5.66 1.81 -19.22
N LYS A 132 -6.71 2.57 -19.56
CA LYS A 132 -6.61 3.71 -20.48
C LYS A 132 -5.61 4.76 -19.99
N ARG A 133 -5.60 5.06 -18.69
CA ARG A 133 -4.62 5.99 -18.08
C ARG A 133 -3.19 5.46 -18.23
N ALA A 134 -2.98 4.17 -18.00
CA ALA A 134 -1.67 3.55 -18.12
C ALA A 134 -1.17 3.48 -19.57
N GLU A 135 -2.06 3.17 -20.52
CA GLU A 135 -1.76 3.17 -21.96
C GLU A 135 -1.36 4.55 -22.47
N ALA A 136 -2.05 5.61 -22.02
CA ALA A 136 -1.72 6.98 -22.39
C ALA A 136 -0.34 7.46 -21.90
N LEU A 137 0.23 6.80 -20.88
CA LEU A 137 1.58 7.10 -20.36
C LEU A 137 2.69 6.30 -21.06
N ALA A 138 2.34 5.22 -21.75
CA ALA A 138 3.29 4.31 -22.38
C ALA A 138 3.36 4.46 -23.91
N ALA A 139 2.63 5.45 -24.45
CA ALA A 139 2.64 5.87 -25.85
C ALA A 139 3.65 7.01 -26.05
#